data_AF-A0A2T4TW10-F1
#
_entry.id   AF-A0A2T4TW10-F1
#
_cell.length_a   1.000
_cell.length_b   1.000
_cell.length_c   1.000
_cell.angle_alpha   90.00
_cell.angle_beta   90.00
_cell.angle_gamma   90.00
#
_symmetry.space_group_name_H-M   'P 1'
#
loop_
_entity.id
_entity.type
_entity.pdbx_description
1 polymer ?
#
loop_
_entity_poly.entity_id
_entity_poly.type
_entity_poly.pdbx_seq_one_letter_code
_entity_poly.pdbx_strand_id
1 'polypeptide(L)'
;MVTVAAILFVVLALFGFAWPFLHSYRLKRRRINLDTEIRLSQNRITVVTSDSIPERVTEQVLGSITGTSQIPASNDEERKLAEREAMYSLIEQALQLGANAVIDLNMTTESFEFTEPKKFLVFPAATWTATKVIYVGTAVKVI
;
A
#
# COMPACT_ATOMS: atom_id res chain seq x y z
N MET A 1 18.12 -45.87 10.44
CA MET A 1 17.72 -44.66 11.19
C MET A 1 18.50 -43.40 10.79
N VAL A 2 19.82 -43.49 10.55
CA VAL A 2 20.66 -42.32 10.19
C VAL A 2 20.32 -41.72 8.81
N THR A 3 19.98 -42.55 7.83
CA THR A 3 19.64 -42.10 6.45
C THR A 3 18.36 -41.26 6.39
N VAL A 4 17.35 -41.62 7.18
CA VAL A 4 16.07 -40.87 7.24
C VAL A 4 16.28 -39.50 7.89
N ALA A 5 17.12 -39.41 8.92
CA ALA A 5 17.46 -38.15 9.59
C ALA A 5 18.24 -37.20 8.67
N ALA A 6 19.16 -37.72 7.87
CA ALA A 6 19.94 -36.91 6.92
C ALA A 6 19.05 -36.31 5.81
N ILE A 7 18.09 -37.08 5.29
CA ILE A 7 17.14 -36.59 4.27
C ILE A 7 16.25 -35.49 4.85
N LEU A 8 15.75 -35.65 6.08
CA LEU A 8 14.93 -34.66 6.76
C LEU A 8 15.68 -33.34 6.99
N PHE A 9 16.98 -33.42 7.32
CA PHE A 9 17.82 -32.25 7.53
C PHE A 9 18.06 -31.47 6.21
N VAL A 10 18.28 -32.18 5.11
CA VAL A 10 18.44 -31.56 3.78
C VAL A 10 17.14 -30.89 3.32
N VAL A 11 15.98 -31.52 3.55
CA VAL A 11 14.68 -30.93 3.22
C VAL A 11 14.41 -29.67 4.04
N LEU A 12 14.68 -29.69 5.36
CA LEU A 12 14.54 -28.52 6.22
C LEU A 12 15.49 -27.38 5.84
N ALA A 13 16.73 -27.70 5.48
CA ALA A 13 17.72 -26.72 5.04
C ALA A 13 17.32 -26.06 3.71
N LEU A 14 16.86 -26.84 2.73
CA LEU A 14 16.39 -26.31 1.45
C LEU A 14 15.10 -25.49 1.60
N PHE A 15 14.17 -25.93 2.45
CA PHE A 15 12.92 -25.22 2.69
C PHE A 15 13.15 -23.91 3.46
N GLY A 16 14.03 -23.93 4.47
CA GLY A 16 14.44 -22.74 5.22
C GLY A 16 15.20 -21.70 4.37
N PHE A 17 16.01 -22.16 3.41
CA PHE A 17 16.79 -21.27 2.54
C PHE A 17 15.97 -20.68 1.37
N ALA A 18 14.98 -21.42 0.85
CA ALA A 18 14.08 -20.92 -0.21
C ALA A 18 12.98 -19.97 0.32
N TRP A 19 12.63 -20.06 1.60
CA TRP A 19 11.59 -19.25 2.24
C TRP A 19 11.81 -17.72 2.18
N PRO A 20 13.00 -17.17 2.51
CA PRO A 20 13.24 -15.72 2.40
C PRO A 20 13.14 -15.23 0.96
N PHE A 21 13.52 -16.08 -0.01
CA PHE A 21 13.37 -15.78 -1.42
C PHE A 21 11.88 -15.69 -1.81
N LEU A 22 11.04 -16.69 -1.51
CA LEU A 22 9.60 -16.64 -1.87
C LEU A 22 8.84 -15.45 -1.27
N HIS A 23 9.14 -15.05 -0.02
CA HIS A 23 8.45 -13.93 0.63
C HIS A 23 8.74 -12.59 -0.06
N SER A 24 9.99 -12.37 -0.46
CA SER A 24 10.38 -11.16 -1.20
C SER A 24 9.74 -11.10 -2.60
N TYR A 25 9.55 -12.23 -3.28
CA TYR A 25 8.84 -12.28 -4.57
C TYR A 25 7.35 -11.91 -4.47
N ARG A 26 6.66 -12.26 -3.37
CA ARG A 26 5.23 -11.91 -3.18
C ARG A 26 5.03 -10.40 -3.03
N LEU A 27 5.89 -9.75 -2.25
CA LEU A 27 5.87 -8.28 -2.07
C LEU A 27 6.30 -7.54 -3.35
N LYS A 28 7.22 -8.11 -4.13
CA LYS A 28 7.67 -7.56 -5.41
C LYS A 28 6.60 -7.67 -6.51
N ARG A 29 5.81 -8.76 -6.54
CA ARG A 29 4.67 -8.93 -7.47
C ARG A 29 3.53 -7.93 -7.20
N ARG A 30 3.21 -7.64 -5.93
CA ARG A 30 2.24 -6.57 -5.60
C ARG A 30 2.70 -5.20 -6.10
N ARG A 31 3.99 -4.88 -5.96
CA ARG A 31 4.59 -3.63 -6.47
C ARG A 31 4.43 -3.45 -7.99
N ILE A 32 4.69 -4.50 -8.78
CA ILE A 32 4.67 -4.41 -10.26
C ILE A 32 3.25 -4.23 -10.81
N ASN A 33 2.25 -4.88 -10.21
CA ASN A 33 0.86 -4.67 -10.62
C ASN A 33 0.40 -3.25 -10.27
N LEU A 34 0.69 -2.77 -9.05
CA LEU A 34 0.35 -1.42 -8.61
C LEU A 34 0.99 -0.33 -9.50
N ASP A 35 2.28 -0.43 -9.86
CA ASP A 35 2.93 0.58 -10.70
C ASP A 35 2.32 0.66 -12.13
N THR A 36 1.83 -0.47 -12.65
CA THR A 36 1.20 -0.50 -13.98
C THR A 36 -0.21 0.11 -13.93
N GLU A 37 -0.94 -0.14 -12.85
CA GLU A 37 -2.30 0.35 -12.62
C GLU A 37 -2.33 1.84 -12.23
N ILE A 38 -1.38 2.28 -11.39
CA ILE A 38 -1.18 3.69 -11.03
C ILE A 38 -0.90 4.52 -12.28
N ARG A 39 -0.04 4.03 -13.19
CA ARG A 39 0.31 4.78 -14.40
C ARG A 39 -0.86 4.91 -15.38
N LEU A 40 -1.80 3.97 -15.38
CA LEU A 40 -3.01 4.03 -16.20
C LEU A 40 -4.09 4.93 -15.60
N SER A 41 -4.18 5.00 -14.27
CA SER A 41 -5.17 5.82 -13.55
C SER A 41 -4.74 7.28 -13.36
N GLN A 42 -3.44 7.55 -13.24
CA GLN A 42 -2.91 8.93 -13.13
C GLN A 42 -3.24 9.80 -14.35
N ASN A 43 -3.44 9.19 -15.52
CA ASN A 43 -3.77 9.93 -16.73
C ASN A 43 -5.27 10.28 -16.86
N ARG A 44 -6.11 9.83 -15.91
CA ARG A 44 -7.57 9.98 -15.96
C ARG A 44 -8.14 10.89 -14.88
N ILE A 45 -7.42 11.12 -13.78
CA ILE A 45 -7.89 11.94 -12.67
C ILE A 45 -6.87 13.02 -12.33
N THR A 46 -7.35 14.27 -12.26
CA THR A 46 -6.56 15.40 -11.78
C THR A 46 -6.64 15.45 -10.25
N VAL A 47 -5.51 15.29 -9.55
CA VAL A 47 -5.46 15.36 -8.08
C VAL A 47 -4.76 16.66 -7.69
N VAL A 48 -5.40 17.46 -6.85
CA VAL A 48 -4.87 18.75 -6.39
C VAL A 48 -5.05 18.87 -4.88
N THR A 49 -4.07 19.50 -4.23
CA THR A 49 -4.11 19.80 -2.79
C THR A 49 -4.93 21.04 -2.45
N SER A 50 -5.25 21.88 -3.45
CA SER A 50 -6.14 23.04 -3.28
C SER A 50 -7.60 22.63 -3.33
N ASP A 51 -8.45 23.54 -2.86
CA ASP A 51 -9.92 23.50 -2.89
C ASP A 51 -10.51 23.53 -4.31
N SER A 52 -9.70 23.91 -5.29
CA SER A 52 -10.12 24.14 -6.66
C SER A 52 -8.99 23.83 -7.64
N ILE A 53 -9.38 23.53 -8.87
CA ILE A 53 -8.44 23.27 -9.96
C ILE A 53 -8.35 24.54 -10.81
N PRO A 54 -7.14 25.10 -11.02
CA PRO A 54 -6.97 26.26 -11.89
C PRO A 54 -7.56 25.97 -13.29
N GLU A 55 -8.28 26.93 -13.84
CA GLU A 55 -8.88 26.88 -15.19
C GLU A 55 -10.00 25.84 -15.39
N ARG A 56 -10.50 25.20 -14.32
CA ARG A 56 -11.66 24.30 -14.39
C ARG A 56 -12.74 24.67 -13.39
N VAL A 57 -14.00 24.40 -13.76
CA VAL A 57 -15.15 24.66 -12.88
C VAL A 57 -15.63 23.35 -12.27
N THR A 58 -15.83 23.34 -10.96
CA THR A 58 -16.45 22.21 -10.25
C THR A 58 -17.94 22.12 -10.63
N GLU A 59 -18.28 21.11 -11.44
CA GLU A 59 -19.65 20.80 -11.85
C GLU A 59 -20.42 20.16 -10.69
N GLN A 60 -19.81 19.20 -9.99
CA GLN A 60 -20.47 18.44 -8.94
C GLN A 60 -19.47 17.94 -7.90
N VAL A 61 -19.85 18.03 -6.63
CA VAL A 61 -19.15 17.36 -5.52
C VAL A 61 -19.78 16.00 -5.29
N LEU A 62 -18.98 14.94 -5.40
CA LEU A 62 -19.44 13.54 -5.31
C LEU A 62 -19.29 12.96 -3.89
N GLY A 63 -18.39 13.51 -3.08
CA GLY A 63 -18.26 13.17 -1.66
C GLY A 63 -16.81 13.12 -1.18
N SER A 64 -16.62 12.87 0.12
CA SER A 64 -15.30 12.65 0.69
C SER A 64 -14.84 11.20 0.43
N ILE A 65 -13.57 11.06 0.05
CA ILE A 65 -12.91 9.78 -0.23
C ILE A 65 -11.68 9.61 0.65
N THR A 66 -11.31 8.36 0.93
CA THR A 66 -10.17 8.06 1.80
C THR A 66 -9.39 6.86 1.30
N GLY A 67 -8.13 7.09 0.93
CA GLY A 67 -7.21 6.03 0.55
C GLY A 67 -6.27 5.69 1.71
N THR A 68 -6.12 4.41 2.01
CA THR A 68 -5.36 3.95 3.17
C THR A 68 -4.33 2.90 2.75
N SER A 69 -3.08 3.03 3.22
CA SER A 69 -2.06 2.02 2.97
C SER A 69 -2.32 0.75 3.80
N GLN A 70 -2.16 -0.41 3.17
CA GLN A 70 -2.18 -1.69 3.90
C GLN A 70 -0.78 -2.09 4.36
N ILE A 71 0.25 -1.50 3.76
CA ILE A 71 1.64 -1.78 4.11
C ILE A 71 2.01 -1.05 5.40
N PRO A 72 2.46 -1.77 6.45
CA PRO A 72 3.12 -1.16 7.60
C PRO A 72 4.50 -0.66 7.17
N ALA A 73 4.72 0.65 7.20
CA ALA A 73 6.01 1.24 6.84
C ALA A 73 6.92 1.38 8.06
N SER A 74 8.10 0.76 8.00
CA SER A 74 9.16 0.88 9.02
C SER A 74 10.37 1.70 8.52
N ASN A 75 10.57 1.79 7.21
CA ASN A 75 11.67 2.52 6.57
C ASN A 75 11.17 3.50 5.48
N ASP A 76 12.07 4.37 5.00
CA ASP A 76 11.74 5.39 3.99
C ASP A 76 11.20 4.81 2.67
N GLU A 77 11.73 3.67 2.23
CA GLU A 77 11.31 3.03 0.97
C GLU A 77 9.93 2.36 1.08
N GLU A 78 9.62 1.80 2.25
CA GLU A 78 8.29 1.31 2.60
C GLU A 78 7.30 2.44 2.76
N ARG A 79 7.73 3.60 3.27
CA ARG A 79 6.88 4.79 3.36
C ARG A 79 6.46 5.29 1.98
N LYS A 80 7.42 5.43 1.05
CA LYS A 80 7.11 5.79 -0.35
C LYS A 80 6.15 4.79 -1.00
N LEU A 81 6.29 3.51 -0.68
CA LEU A 81 5.39 2.48 -1.19
C LEU A 81 3.99 2.58 -0.57
N ALA A 82 3.90 2.82 0.73
CA ALA A 82 2.65 3.03 1.45
C ALA A 82 1.91 4.27 0.93
N GLU A 83 2.62 5.37 0.66
CA GLU A 83 2.06 6.58 0.02
C GLU A 83 1.44 6.25 -1.34
N ARG A 84 2.15 5.50 -2.20
CA ARG A 84 1.64 5.09 -3.52
C ARG A 84 0.41 4.21 -3.42
N GLU A 85 0.38 3.25 -2.50
CA GLU A 85 -0.76 2.35 -2.28
C GLU A 85 -1.98 3.13 -1.78
N ALA A 86 -1.78 4.04 -0.81
CA ALA A 86 -2.85 4.89 -0.30
C ALA A 86 -3.41 5.81 -1.39
N MET A 87 -2.54 6.44 -2.20
CA MET A 87 -2.95 7.27 -3.33
C MET A 87 -3.73 6.48 -4.38
N TYR A 88 -3.26 5.28 -4.72
CA TYR A 88 -3.96 4.40 -5.66
C TYR A 88 -5.37 4.07 -5.18
N SER A 89 -5.51 3.66 -3.91
CA SER A 89 -6.81 3.35 -3.31
C SER A 89 -7.75 4.55 -3.32
N LEU A 90 -7.22 5.76 -3.09
CA LEU A 90 -7.99 6.99 -3.17
C LEU A 90 -8.50 7.26 -4.61
N ILE A 91 -7.62 7.13 -5.60
CA ILE A 91 -7.96 7.34 -7.02
C ILE A 91 -8.97 6.28 -7.48
N GLU A 92 -8.83 5.04 -7.06
CA GLU A 92 -9.79 3.96 -7.36
C GLU A 92 -11.19 4.29 -6.82
N GLN A 93 -11.29 4.74 -5.57
CA GLN A 93 -12.56 5.20 -5.00
C GLN A 93 -13.13 6.39 -5.78
N ALA A 94 -12.30 7.35 -6.18
CA ALA A 94 -12.73 8.48 -7.00
C ALA A 94 -13.31 8.03 -8.35
N LEU A 95 -12.66 7.07 -9.02
CA LEU A 95 -13.16 6.48 -10.28
C LEU A 95 -14.49 5.75 -10.08
N GLN A 96 -14.63 4.99 -8.99
CA GLN A 96 -15.87 4.28 -8.66
C GLN A 96 -17.05 5.24 -8.44
N LEU A 97 -16.78 6.44 -7.92
CA LEU A 97 -17.77 7.52 -7.77
C LEU A 97 -18.04 8.28 -9.09
N GLY A 98 -17.28 8.01 -10.16
CA GLY A 98 -17.38 8.73 -11.42
C GLY A 98 -16.73 10.12 -11.40
N ALA A 99 -15.83 10.37 -10.45
CA ALA A 99 -15.07 11.60 -10.37
C ALA A 99 -13.98 11.66 -11.44
N ASN A 100 -13.73 12.85 -11.96
CA ASN A 100 -12.59 13.12 -12.85
C ASN A 100 -11.51 13.98 -12.18
N ALA A 101 -11.76 14.41 -10.94
CA ALA A 101 -10.77 15.08 -10.12
C ALA A 101 -10.96 14.84 -8.61
N VAL A 102 -9.88 15.08 -7.87
CA VAL A 102 -9.86 15.10 -6.41
C VAL A 102 -9.27 16.44 -5.97
N ILE A 103 -9.99 17.14 -5.10
CA ILE A 103 -9.57 18.40 -4.46
C ILE A 103 -9.38 18.20 -2.96
N ASP A 104 -8.81 19.19 -2.28
CA ASP A 104 -8.56 19.20 -0.82
C ASP A 104 -7.78 17.98 -0.33
N LEU A 105 -6.80 17.52 -1.12
CA LEU A 105 -6.00 16.37 -0.75
C LEU A 105 -5.15 16.68 0.50
N ASN A 106 -5.38 15.92 1.57
CA ASN A 106 -4.60 15.96 2.80
C ASN A 106 -3.98 14.58 3.10
N MET A 107 -2.75 14.59 3.62
CA MET A 107 -2.03 13.39 4.03
C MET A 107 -1.94 13.33 5.55
N THR A 108 -2.44 12.25 6.12
CA THR A 108 -2.33 11.94 7.54
C THR A 108 -1.48 10.70 7.72
N THR A 109 -0.63 10.70 8.75
CA THR A 109 0.18 9.53 9.11
C THR A 109 -0.20 9.04 10.50
N GLU A 110 -0.48 7.76 10.62
CA GLU A 110 -0.80 7.12 11.90
C GLU A 110 0.33 6.18 12.26
N SER A 111 0.94 6.37 13.43
CA SER A 111 1.91 5.43 13.97
C SER A 111 1.19 4.42 14.87
N PHE A 112 1.45 3.13 14.66
CA PHE A 112 0.88 2.06 15.46
C PHE A 112 1.97 1.04 15.83
N GLU A 113 1.82 0.43 16.99
CA GLU A 113 2.69 -0.67 17.40
C GLU A 113 2.27 -1.93 16.64
N PHE A 114 3.12 -2.37 15.72
CA PHE A 114 2.92 -3.63 15.04
C PHE A 114 3.66 -4.72 15.79
N THR A 115 2.89 -5.67 16.32
CA THR A 115 3.41 -6.92 16.85
C THR A 115 3.33 -7.95 15.75
N GLU A 116 4.48 -8.42 15.27
CA GLU A 116 4.50 -9.48 14.27
C GLU A 116 3.83 -10.74 14.84
N PRO A 117 2.77 -11.28 14.22
CA PRO A 117 2.12 -12.48 14.74
C PRO A 117 3.12 -13.65 14.65
N LYS A 118 3.62 -14.06 15.82
CA LYS A 118 4.57 -15.16 16.10
C LYS A 118 4.75 -16.11 14.91
N LYS A 119 5.70 -15.80 14.02
CA LYS A 119 5.91 -16.60 12.81
C LYS A 119 6.79 -17.82 13.01
N PHE A 120 7.28 -18.07 14.22
CA PHE A 120 7.97 -19.32 14.55
C PHE A 120 7.95 -19.54 16.07
N LEU A 121 7.70 -20.78 16.53
CA LEU A 121 7.63 -21.19 17.95
C LEU A 121 8.93 -20.96 18.77
N VAL A 122 9.94 -20.28 18.22
CA VAL A 122 11.31 -20.22 18.75
C VAL A 122 11.85 -18.80 18.92
N PHE A 123 11.23 -17.76 18.34
CA PHE A 123 11.71 -16.38 18.47
C PHE A 123 10.74 -15.49 19.26
N PRO A 124 11.23 -14.58 20.13
CA PRO A 124 10.39 -13.61 20.81
C PRO A 124 9.67 -12.73 19.79
N ALA A 125 8.43 -12.35 20.09
CA ALA A 125 7.65 -11.46 19.23
C ALA A 125 8.39 -10.12 19.11
N ALA A 126 8.84 -9.80 17.90
CA ALA A 126 9.42 -8.50 17.62
C ALA A 126 8.28 -7.48 17.50
N THR A 127 8.29 -6.49 18.39
CA THR A 127 7.42 -5.32 18.33
C THR A 127 8.20 -4.18 17.71
N TRP A 128 7.63 -3.54 16.71
CA TRP A 128 8.20 -2.30 16.15
C TRP A 128 7.09 -1.31 15.84
N THR A 129 7.45 -0.04 15.81
CA THR A 129 6.55 1.02 15.39
C THR A 129 6.43 1.00 13.87
N ALA A 130 5.21 0.80 13.39
CA ALA A 130 4.88 0.91 11.98
C ALA A 130 4.11 2.22 11.74
N THR A 131 4.31 2.80 10.57
CA THR A 131 3.54 3.97 10.11
C THR A 131 2.56 3.55 9.03
N LYS A 132 1.34 4.03 9.14
CA LYS A 132 0.28 3.96 8.15
C LYS A 132 0.13 5.31 7.48
N VAL A 133 -0.07 5.31 6.17
CA VAL A 133 -0.35 6.54 5.41
C VAL A 133 -1.82 6.54 5.00
N ILE A 134 -2.50 7.65 5.26
CA ILE A 134 -3.90 7.87 4.94
C ILE A 134 -3.99 9.16 4.12
N TYR A 135 -4.55 9.08 2.93
CA TYR A 135 -4.94 10.26 2.16
C TYR A 135 -6.44 10.47 2.27
N VAL A 136 -6.83 11.71 2.50
CA VAL A 136 -8.23 12.15 2.50
C VAL A 136 -8.36 13.22 1.43
N GLY A 137 -9.47 13.20 0.69
CA GLY A 137 -9.78 14.25 -0.27
C GLY A 137 -11.26 14.27 -0.60
N THR A 138 -11.64 15.18 -1.49
CA THR A 138 -13.00 15.31 -1.98
C THR A 138 -13.05 14.96 -3.45
N ALA A 139 -13.85 13.95 -3.80
CA ALA A 139 -14.12 13.54 -5.16
C ALA A 139 -15.04 14.56 -5.83
N VAL A 140 -14.61 15.10 -6.96
CA VAL A 140 -15.38 16.10 -7.72
C VAL A 140 -15.39 15.78 -9.21
N LYS A 141 -16.42 16.29 -9.86
CA LYS A 141 -16.55 16.33 -11.31
C LYS A 141 -16.29 17.76 -11.77
N VAL A 142 -15.34 17.94 -12.68
CA VAL A 142 -14.94 19.24 -13.25
C VAL A 142 -15.17 19.28 -14.75
N ILE A 143 -15.46 20.47 -15.29
CA ILE A 143 -15.58 20.75 -16.73
C ILE A 143 -14.49 21.73 -17.15
#